data_AF-A0A932PFI8-F1
#
_entry.id   AF-A0A932PFI8-F1
#
_cell.length_a   1.000
_cell.length_b   1.000
_cell.length_c   1.000
_cell.angle_alpha   90.00
_cell.angle_beta   90.00
_cell.angle_gamma   90.00
#
_symmetry.space_group_name_H-M   'P 1'
#
loop_
_entity.id
_entity.type
_entity.pdbx_description
1 polymer ?
#
loop_
_entity_poly.entity_id
_entity_poly.type
_entity_poly.pdbx_seq_one_letter_code
_entity_poly.pdbx_strand_id
1 'polypeptide(L)'
;MRHEYRLAFLLACLIAVAGNEPQANAANPAAGEQVTFNCHIAPLVFEQCAVCHRAGEVAPFPLLTYADVKKRAELIRTVTSDRYMPP
;
A
#
# COMPACT_ATOMS: atom_id res chain seq x y z
N MET A 1 23.40 -26.37 -36.74
CA MET A 1 21.96 -26.00 -36.75
C MET A 1 21.25 -26.09 -35.38
N ARG A 2 21.97 -26.02 -34.24
CA ARG A 2 21.40 -26.04 -32.86
C ARG A 2 21.71 -24.80 -32.01
N HIS A 3 22.41 -23.82 -32.59
CA HIS A 3 22.77 -22.56 -31.92
C HIS A 3 21.80 -21.42 -32.24
N GLU A 4 21.08 -21.49 -33.37
CA GLU A 4 20.14 -20.44 -33.77
C GLU A 4 18.82 -20.50 -32.99
N TYR A 5 18.45 -21.68 -32.48
CA TYR A 5 17.31 -21.88 -31.59
C TYR A 5 17.58 -21.44 -30.14
N ARG A 6 18.85 -21.24 -29.74
CA ARG A 6 19.22 -20.74 -28.40
C ARG A 6 19.14 -19.22 -28.29
N LEU A 7 19.40 -18.49 -29.37
CA LEU A 7 19.19 -17.04 -29.41
C LEU A 7 17.70 -16.69 -29.51
N ALA A 8 16.90 -17.48 -30.22
CA ALA A 8 15.44 -17.28 -30.29
C ALA A 8 14.73 -17.48 -28.94
N PHE A 9 15.23 -18.36 -28.07
CA PHE A 9 14.65 -18.60 -26.75
C PHE A 9 14.98 -17.52 -25.70
N LEU A 10 16.06 -16.75 -25.90
CA LEU A 10 16.44 -15.67 -24.98
C LEU A 10 15.70 -14.35 -25.26
N LEU A 11 15.17 -14.15 -26.47
CA LEU A 11 14.46 -12.92 -26.84
C LEU A 11 12.95 -12.93 -26.53
N ALA A 12 12.35 -14.11 -26.36
CA ALA A 12 10.90 -14.25 -26.16
C ALA A 12 10.41 -14.07 -24.71
N CYS A 13 11.32 -13.98 -23.72
CA CYS A 13 10.96 -13.78 -22.31
C CYS A 13 10.92 -12.32 -21.87
N LEU A 14 11.39 -11.37 -22.69
CA LEU A 14 11.54 -9.95 -22.31
C LEU A 14 10.31 -9.08 -22.58
N ILE A 15 9.24 -9.60 -23.17
CA ILE A 15 8.14 -8.78 -23.73
C ILE A 15 6.72 -9.11 -23.22
N ALA A 16 6.55 -9.95 -22.20
CA ALA A 16 5.21 -10.38 -21.76
C ALA A 16 4.82 -10.04 -20.29
N VAL A 17 5.59 -9.21 -19.59
CA VAL A 17 5.17 -8.63 -18.29
C VAL A 17 5.16 -7.12 -18.39
N ALA A 18 4.27 -6.58 -19.22
CA ALA A 18 3.99 -5.16 -19.27
C ALA A 18 2.47 -4.97 -19.18
N GLY A 19 1.98 -4.56 -18.01
CA GLY A 19 0.77 -3.74 -17.95
C GLY A 19 -0.51 -4.32 -17.37
N ASN A 20 -0.47 -5.34 -16.51
CA ASN A 20 -1.68 -5.71 -15.76
C ASN A 20 -1.41 -5.94 -14.26
N GLU A 21 -0.67 -5.02 -13.64
CA GLU A 21 -0.69 -4.87 -12.20
C GLU A 21 -2.11 -4.43 -11.78
N PRO A 22 -2.79 -5.14 -10.88
CA PRO A 22 -4.01 -4.62 -10.27
C PRO A 22 -3.60 -3.37 -9.50
N GLN A 23 -3.83 -2.21 -10.11
CA GLN A 23 -3.60 -0.95 -9.44
C GLN A 23 -4.60 -0.88 -8.29
N ALA A 24 -4.13 -1.21 -7.09
CA ALA A 24 -4.84 -0.95 -5.84
C ALA A 24 -4.90 0.56 -5.68
N ASN A 25 -5.76 1.20 -6.47
CA ASN A 25 -6.04 2.61 -6.32
C ASN A 25 -6.64 2.79 -4.93
N ALA A 26 -5.85 3.31 -4.00
CA ALA A 26 -6.33 4.05 -2.83
C ALA A 26 -7.03 5.35 -3.30
N ALA A 27 -7.91 5.24 -4.29
CA ALA A 27 -8.64 6.34 -4.84
C ALA A 27 -9.57 6.88 -3.76
N ASN A 28 -9.66 8.20 -3.68
CA ASN A 28 -10.68 8.85 -2.88
C ASN A 28 -12.05 8.35 -3.37
N PRO A 29 -12.88 7.78 -2.49
CA PRO A 29 -14.18 7.22 -2.88
C PRO A 29 -15.01 8.27 -3.61
N ALA A 30 -15.76 7.83 -4.62
CA ALA A 30 -16.66 8.72 -5.34
C ALA A 30 -17.76 9.25 -4.39
N ALA A 31 -18.34 10.41 -4.72
CA ALA A 31 -19.43 10.96 -3.93
C ALA A 31 -20.62 9.97 -3.87
N GLY A 32 -20.94 9.49 -2.67
CA GLY A 32 -21.99 8.49 -2.42
C GLY A 32 -21.50 7.04 -2.29
N GLU A 33 -20.21 6.78 -2.49
CA GLU A 33 -19.60 5.48 -2.26
C GLU A 33 -19.38 5.21 -0.76
N GLN A 34 -19.60 3.97 -0.33
CA GLN A 34 -19.40 3.58 1.06
C GLN A 34 -17.92 3.42 1.38
N VAL A 35 -17.42 4.23 2.31
CA VAL A 35 -16.04 4.13 2.78
C VAL A 35 -15.87 2.91 3.67
N THR A 36 -15.15 1.91 3.17
CA THR A 36 -14.73 0.73 3.96
C THR A 36 -13.25 0.81 4.35
N PHE A 37 -12.91 0.19 5.49
CA PHE A 37 -11.52 0.16 5.96
C PHE A 37 -10.59 -0.52 4.96
N ASN A 38 -10.93 -1.72 4.49
CA ASN A 38 -10.05 -2.52 3.65
C ASN A 38 -9.75 -1.85 2.30
N CYS A 39 -10.74 -1.19 1.68
CA CYS A 39 -10.55 -0.60 0.36
C CYS A 39 -9.90 0.78 0.42
N HIS A 40 -10.27 1.61 1.41
CA HIS A 40 -9.92 3.04 1.36
C HIS A 40 -8.91 3.45 2.43
N ILE A 41 -8.96 2.83 3.62
CA ILE A 41 -8.18 3.28 4.78
C ILE A 41 -6.91 2.45 4.94
N ALA A 42 -7.01 1.13 4.78
CA ALA A 42 -5.89 0.22 4.96
C ALA A 42 -4.71 0.55 4.02
N PRO A 43 -4.91 0.84 2.72
CA PRO A 43 -3.80 1.25 1.85
C PRO A 43 -3.08 2.50 2.35
N LEU A 44 -3.83 3.54 2.75
CA LEU A 44 -3.26 4.78 3.28
C LEU A 44 -2.45 4.53 4.56
N VAL A 45 -2.99 3.72 5.48
CA VAL A 45 -2.28 3.37 6.71
C VAL A 45 -1.00 2.57 6.41
N PHE A 46 -1.05 1.63 5.47
CA PHE A 46 0.12 0.82 5.15
C PHE A 46 1.22 1.61 4.43
N GLU A 47 0.84 2.53 3.56
CA GLU A 47 1.78 3.38 2.81
C GLU A 47 2.39 4.48 3.67
N GLN A 48 1.57 5.16 4.50
CA GLN A 48 1.99 6.38 5.18
C GLN A 48 2.38 6.17 6.65
N CYS A 49 1.84 5.15 7.31
CA CYS A 49 2.00 4.96 8.75
C CYS A 49 2.77 3.69 9.10
N ALA A 50 2.46 2.56 8.46
CA ALA A 50 3.00 1.26 8.82
C ALA A 50 4.51 1.14 8.54
N VAL A 51 5.08 2.00 7.71
CA VAL A 51 6.54 2.07 7.50
C VAL A 51 7.28 2.20 8.84
N CYS A 52 6.77 3.06 9.74
CA CYS A 52 7.34 3.27 11.07
C CYS A 52 6.54 2.58 12.19
N HIS A 53 5.22 2.42 12.04
CA HIS A 53 4.32 1.82 13.03
C HIS A 53 4.21 0.30 12.89
N ARG A 54 5.35 -0.38 13.01
CA ARG A 54 5.48 -1.85 13.11
C ARG A 54 6.06 -2.23 14.47
N ALA A 55 5.82 -3.47 14.91
CA ALA A 55 6.40 -3.97 16.14
C ALA A 55 7.94 -4.01 16.01
N GLY A 56 8.64 -3.40 16.97
CA GLY A 56 10.11 -3.34 16.99
C GLY A 56 10.74 -2.22 16.16
N GLU A 57 9.93 -1.39 15.49
CA GLU A 57 10.41 -0.22 14.74
C GLU A 57 10.39 1.06 15.59
N VAL A 58 10.78 2.18 14.98
CA VAL A 58 10.96 3.49 15.65
C VAL A 58 9.69 4.05 16.30
N ALA A 59 8.49 3.73 15.77
CA ALA A 59 7.26 4.26 16.32
C ALA A 59 6.74 3.41 17.49
N PRO A 60 6.13 4.03 18.52
CA PRO A 60 5.89 3.37 19.81
C PRO A 60 4.76 2.32 19.82
N PHE A 61 4.02 2.15 18.72
CA PHE A 61 2.94 1.19 18.63
C PHE A 61 2.67 0.74 17.18
N PRO A 62 2.10 -0.45 16.98
CA PRO A 62 1.75 -0.94 15.66
C PRO A 62 0.46 -0.29 15.11
N LEU A 63 0.39 -0.16 13.78
CA LEU A 63 -0.81 0.21 13.02
C LEU A 63 -1.06 -0.79 11.88
N LEU A 64 -0.99 -2.08 12.20
CA LEU A 64 -1.05 -3.17 11.21
C LEU A 64 -2.41 -3.84 11.10
N THR A 65 -3.29 -3.63 12.08
CA THR A 65 -4.63 -4.23 12.11
C THR A 65 -5.71 -3.15 12.17
N TYR A 66 -6.92 -3.49 11.75
CA TYR A 66 -8.09 -2.62 11.95
C TYR A 66 -8.26 -2.23 13.42
N ALA A 67 -8.08 -3.16 14.35
CA ALA A 67 -8.23 -2.90 15.78
C ALA A 67 -7.19 -1.86 16.28
N ASP A 68 -5.95 -1.95 15.80
CA ASP A 68 -4.89 -1.00 16.16
C ASP A 68 -5.19 0.42 15.69
N VAL A 69 -5.64 0.55 14.43
CA VAL A 69 -6.01 1.84 13.83
C VAL A 69 -7.25 2.40 14.50
N LYS A 70 -8.30 1.58 14.66
CA LYS A 70 -9.57 1.99 15.29
C LYS A 70 -9.36 2.48 16.71
N LYS A 71 -8.53 1.79 17.51
CA LYS A 71 -8.21 2.18 18.90
C LYS A 71 -7.62 3.58 18.99
N ARG A 72 -7.03 4.09 17.91
CA ARG A 72 -6.29 5.37 17.86
C ARG A 72 -6.87 6.36 16.86
N ALA A 73 -8.07 6.11 16.33
CA ALA A 73 -8.63 6.89 15.23
C ALA A 73 -8.72 8.40 15.55
N GLU A 74 -9.12 8.77 16.76
CA GLU A 74 -9.18 10.17 17.20
C GLU A 74 -7.78 10.81 17.27
N LEU A 75 -6.80 10.10 17.83
CA LEU A 75 -5.41 10.57 17.88
C LEU A 75 -4.84 10.76 16.46
N ILE A 76 -5.03 9.76 15.58
CA ILE A 76 -4.59 9.80 14.18
C ILE A 76 -5.19 11.03 13.49
N ARG A 77 -6.49 11.30 13.68
CA ARG A 77 -7.14 12.49 13.12
C ARG A 77 -6.49 13.78 13.62
N THR A 78 -6.23 13.91 14.92
CA THR A 78 -5.61 15.12 15.48
C THR A 78 -4.21 15.34 14.91
N VAL A 79 -3.34 14.33 15.01
CA VAL A 79 -1.93 14.49 14.58
C VAL A 79 -1.76 14.69 13.08
N THR A 80 -2.66 14.13 12.27
CA THR A 80 -2.66 14.35 10.81
C THR A 80 -3.21 15.72 10.44
N SER A 81 -4.25 16.20 11.12
CA SER A 81 -4.80 17.55 10.91
C SER A 81 -3.77 18.64 11.26
N ASP A 82 -3.01 18.42 12.32
CA ASP A 82 -1.96 19.34 12.76
C ASP A 82 -0.64 19.16 11.98
N ARG A 83 -0.59 18.21 11.04
CA ARG A 83 0.61 17.80 10.29
C ARG A 83 1.81 17.46 11.17
N TYR A 84 1.54 16.94 12.37
CA TYR A 84 2.56 16.39 13.26
C TYR A 84 3.02 15.00 12.79
N MET A 85 2.09 14.22 12.24
CA MET A 85 2.36 12.89 11.66
C MET A 85 1.56 12.72 10.37
N PRO A 86 2.10 12.06 9.34
CA PRO A 86 3.50 11.61 9.24
C PRO A 86 4.46 12.82 9.25
N PRO A 87 5.71 12.67 9.76
CA PRO A 87 6.69 13.76 9.82
C PRO A 87 7.25 14.13 8.42
#